data_AF-A0A1H6S3I2-F1
#
_entry.id   AF-A0A1H6S3I2-F1
#
_cell.length_a   1.000
_cell.length_b   1.000
_cell.length_c   1.000
_cell.angle_alpha   90.00
_cell.angle_beta   90.00
_cell.angle_gamma   90.00
#
_symmetry.space_group_name_H-M   'P 1'
#
loop_
_entity.id
_entity.type
_entity.pdbx_description
1 polymer ?
#
loop_
_entity_poly.entity_id
_entity_poly.type
_entity_poly.pdbx_seq_one_letter_code
_entity_poly.pdbx_strand_id
1 'polypeptide(L)'
;PDDQVEYIKEKVADHWTPDVIIGRAEKNISCSMRTLYRRFQDSETFNVATLPMKGKRKPNGHKEKRGKQAFRRQLKDRQRDYPDFANEFGHLEGDTIVGLNHKSAVITLVERLSKVIITLKPDGRKAKDIENSLHSWFSHLPSHLFKSITFDCGKEFSNWKSISNQHDVSIFFADPGCPSQRGLNEQSNGLLRRDGLLKQMDFNTINQAFASSVANKRNKIPRKSLDYKTPVEVFLEHVPDWKLSSLS
;
A
#
# COMPACT_ATOMS: atom_id res chain seq x y z
N PRO A 1 31.10 -10.77 -13.96
CA PRO A 1 32.07 -10.41 -12.89
C PRO A 1 31.39 -10.50 -11.52
N ASP A 2 32.17 -10.82 -10.49
CA ASP A 2 31.65 -11.20 -9.17
C ASP A 2 30.88 -10.06 -8.49
N ASP A 3 31.25 -8.81 -8.79
CA ASP A 3 30.60 -7.61 -8.29
C ASP A 3 29.13 -7.45 -8.76
N GLN A 4 28.81 -7.89 -9.98
CA GLN A 4 27.43 -7.88 -10.49
C GLN A 4 26.60 -8.99 -9.84
N VAL A 5 27.19 -10.16 -9.62
CA VAL A 5 26.51 -11.29 -8.98
C VAL A 5 26.13 -10.94 -7.55
N GLU A 6 27.06 -10.34 -6.80
CA GLU A 6 26.81 -9.95 -5.41
C GLU A 6 25.72 -8.89 -5.32
N TYR A 7 25.79 -7.84 -6.16
CA TYR A 7 24.74 -6.83 -6.23
C TYR A 7 23.36 -7.42 -6.56
N ILE A 8 23.28 -8.35 -7.51
CA ILE A 8 22.01 -9.01 -7.86
C ILE A 8 21.48 -9.82 -6.66
N LYS A 9 22.34 -10.55 -5.95
CA LYS A 9 21.94 -11.33 -4.76
C LYS A 9 21.44 -10.42 -3.64
N GLU A 10 22.15 -9.32 -3.38
CA GLU A 10 21.74 -8.29 -2.41
C GLU A 10 20.35 -7.74 -2.74
N LYS A 11 20.13 -7.26 -3.98
CA LYS A 11 18.83 -6.69 -4.38
C LYS A 11 17.70 -7.73 -4.38
N VAL A 12 17.98 -8.98 -4.72
CA VAL A 12 16.99 -10.06 -4.59
C VAL A 12 16.65 -10.35 -3.12
N ALA A 13 17.63 -10.29 -2.20
CA ALA A 13 17.36 -10.37 -0.77
C ALA A 13 16.50 -9.18 -0.28
N ASP A 14 16.65 -8.01 -0.89
CA ASP A 14 15.76 -6.84 -0.72
C ASP A 14 14.42 -6.98 -1.45
N HIS A 15 14.14 -8.14 -2.03
CA HIS A 15 12.91 -8.51 -2.73
C HIS A 15 12.72 -7.78 -4.08
N TRP A 16 13.79 -7.29 -4.68
CA TRP A 16 13.75 -6.77 -6.04
C TRP A 16 13.67 -7.92 -7.04
N THR A 17 12.85 -7.76 -8.07
CA THR A 17 12.80 -8.70 -9.20
C THR A 17 13.90 -8.39 -10.21
N PRO A 18 14.33 -9.36 -11.04
CA PRO A 18 15.25 -9.10 -12.15
C PRO A 18 14.82 -7.95 -13.08
N ASP A 19 13.53 -7.79 -13.37
CA ASP A 19 13.01 -6.64 -14.14
C ASP A 19 13.28 -5.30 -13.43
N VAL A 20 13.07 -5.25 -12.11
CA VAL A 20 13.34 -4.06 -11.29
C VAL A 20 14.84 -3.76 -11.23
N ILE A 21 15.68 -4.78 -11.02
CA ILE A 21 17.14 -4.62 -10.96
C ILE A 21 17.68 -4.01 -12.25
N ILE A 22 17.25 -4.53 -13.41
CA ILE A 22 17.68 -4.03 -14.71
C ILE A 22 17.07 -2.66 -15.00
N GLY A 23 15.77 -2.49 -14.78
CA GLY A 23 15.07 -1.26 -15.14
C GLY A 23 15.41 -0.06 -14.26
N ARG A 24 15.74 -0.29 -12.99
CA ARG A 24 16.26 0.75 -12.09
C ARG A 24 17.60 1.30 -12.57
N ALA A 25 18.40 0.48 -13.26
CA ALA A 25 19.69 0.85 -13.83
C ALA A 25 20.69 1.48 -12.83
N GLU A 26 20.55 1.20 -11.54
CA GLU A 26 21.46 1.68 -10.47
C GLU A 26 22.90 1.14 -10.65
N LYS A 27 23.02 -0.06 -11.22
CA LYS A 27 24.30 -0.66 -11.61
C LYS A 27 24.15 -1.22 -13.01
N ASN A 28 25.17 -1.01 -13.84
CA ASN A 28 25.19 -1.60 -15.18
C ASN A 28 25.37 -3.12 -15.09
N ILE A 29 24.33 -3.87 -15.49
CA ILE A 29 24.34 -5.33 -15.57
C ILE A 29 24.54 -5.72 -17.04
N SER A 30 25.54 -6.55 -17.31
CA SER A 30 25.98 -6.85 -18.69
C SER A 30 25.01 -7.71 -19.50
N CYS A 31 23.88 -8.13 -18.92
CA CYS A 31 22.92 -9.00 -19.57
C CYS A 31 21.51 -8.41 -19.55
N SER A 32 20.71 -8.79 -20.56
CA SER A 32 19.32 -8.38 -20.64
C SER A 32 18.48 -8.98 -19.52
N MET A 33 17.34 -8.34 -19.20
CA MET A 33 16.36 -8.85 -18.24
C MET A 33 15.97 -10.31 -18.52
N ARG A 34 15.70 -10.67 -19.78
CA ARG A 34 15.37 -12.06 -20.17
C ARG A 34 16.51 -13.03 -19.86
N THR A 35 17.75 -12.62 -20.10
CA THR A 35 18.93 -13.44 -19.80
C THR A 35 19.11 -13.62 -18.30
N LEU A 36 18.87 -12.56 -17.52
CA LEU A 36 18.95 -12.63 -16.06
C LEU A 36 17.91 -13.61 -15.51
N TYR A 37 16.65 -13.56 -15.95
CA TYR A 37 15.64 -14.55 -15.56
C TYR A 37 16.04 -15.99 -15.89
N ARG A 38 16.60 -16.24 -17.08
CA ARG A 38 17.11 -17.57 -17.45
C ARG A 38 18.22 -18.05 -16.52
N ARG A 39 19.12 -17.16 -16.10
CA ARG A 39 20.18 -17.50 -15.14
C ARG A 39 19.63 -17.93 -13.77
N PHE A 40 18.49 -17.39 -13.32
CA PHE A 40 17.82 -17.88 -12.11
C PHE A 40 17.24 -19.30 -12.25
N GLN A 41 16.98 -19.76 -13.47
CA GLN A 41 16.42 -21.10 -13.73
C GLN A 41 17.51 -22.15 -13.94
N ASP A 42 18.56 -21.81 -14.68
CA ASP A 42 19.46 -22.79 -15.28
C ASP A 42 20.93 -22.67 -14.83
N SER A 43 21.26 -21.80 -13.87
CA SER A 43 22.64 -21.64 -13.36
C SER A 43 22.78 -22.02 -11.90
N GLU A 44 23.94 -22.54 -11.50
CA GLU A 44 24.26 -22.81 -10.09
C GLU A 44 24.43 -21.51 -9.27
N THR A 45 24.63 -20.38 -9.95
CA THR A 45 24.90 -19.07 -9.31
C THR A 45 23.66 -18.45 -8.67
N PHE A 46 22.47 -18.68 -9.25
CA PHE A 46 21.21 -18.08 -8.83
C PHE A 46 20.14 -19.15 -8.69
N ASN A 47 19.24 -18.98 -7.72
CA ASN A 47 18.18 -19.95 -7.47
C ASN A 47 16.81 -19.30 -7.64
N VAL A 48 15.99 -19.80 -8.54
CA VAL A 48 14.62 -19.32 -8.79
C VAL A 48 13.77 -19.22 -7.51
N ALA A 49 14.02 -20.05 -6.50
CA ALA A 49 13.31 -20.04 -5.23
C ALA A 49 13.56 -18.76 -4.40
N THR A 50 14.62 -18.01 -4.67
CA THR A 50 14.90 -16.73 -4.02
C THR A 50 14.14 -15.57 -4.67
N LEU A 51 13.58 -15.77 -5.87
CA LEU A 51 12.76 -14.75 -6.51
C LEU A 51 11.43 -14.56 -5.77
N PRO A 52 10.93 -13.33 -5.65
CA PRO A 52 9.70 -13.02 -4.92
C PRO A 52 8.40 -13.48 -5.64
N MET A 53 8.45 -14.48 -6.52
CA MET A 53 7.33 -14.87 -7.40
C MET A 53 6.58 -16.12 -6.90
N LYS A 54 5.38 -15.92 -6.33
CA LYS A 54 4.28 -16.91 -6.35
C LYS A 54 2.93 -16.18 -6.46
N GLY A 55 2.40 -16.09 -7.68
CA GLY A 55 1.03 -15.62 -7.89
C GLY A 55 0.04 -16.75 -7.63
N LYS A 56 -0.78 -16.66 -6.59
CA LYS A 56 -2.03 -17.43 -6.51
C LYS A 56 -3.18 -16.49 -6.82
N ARG A 57 -3.77 -16.62 -8.02
CA ARG A 57 -5.06 -15.99 -8.33
C ARG A 57 -6.13 -16.68 -7.51
N LYS A 58 -6.95 -15.91 -6.79
CA LYS A 58 -8.18 -16.46 -6.22
C LYS A 58 -9.23 -16.59 -7.33
N PRO A 59 -10.08 -17.63 -7.30
CA PRO A 59 -11.21 -17.73 -8.23
C PRO A 59 -12.16 -16.54 -8.04
N ASN A 60 -12.66 -15.97 -9.13
CA ASN A 60 -13.74 -14.98 -9.10
C ASN A 60 -15.04 -15.67 -8.68
N GLY A 61 -15.74 -15.14 -7.67
CA GLY A 61 -17.02 -15.72 -7.22
C GLY A 61 -17.43 -15.44 -5.77
N HIS A 62 -16.64 -14.68 -5.01
CA HIS A 62 -17.01 -14.33 -3.63
C HIS A 62 -18.23 -13.38 -3.61
N LYS A 63 -19.36 -13.86 -3.08
CA LYS A 63 -20.55 -13.04 -2.80
C LYS A 63 -20.42 -12.42 -1.41
N GLU A 64 -20.38 -11.10 -1.34
CA GLU A 64 -20.26 -10.33 -0.10
C GLU A 64 -21.53 -10.47 0.76
N LYS A 65 -21.37 -10.87 2.03
CA LYS A 65 -22.50 -11.14 2.96
C LYS A 65 -22.54 -10.21 4.19
N ARG A 66 -21.60 -9.26 4.32
CA ARG A 66 -21.52 -8.36 5.48
C ARG A 66 -22.61 -7.27 5.46
N GLY A 67 -23.00 -6.83 6.65
CA GLY A 67 -24.05 -5.81 6.82
C GLY A 67 -23.62 -4.43 6.33
N LYS A 68 -24.57 -3.67 5.79
CA LYS A 68 -24.36 -2.39 5.08
C LYS A 68 -24.70 -1.19 5.99
N GLN A 69 -23.93 -0.09 5.90
CA GLN A 69 -24.24 1.24 6.47
C GLN A 69 -25.25 2.05 5.62
N ALA A 70 -26.08 2.92 6.23
CA ALA A 70 -27.20 3.59 5.55
C ALA A 70 -26.89 4.95 4.87
N PHE A 71 -25.87 5.72 5.30
CA PHE A 71 -25.55 7.05 4.76
C PHE A 71 -24.07 7.17 4.32
N ARG A 72 -23.82 7.46 3.02
CA ARG A 72 -22.48 7.44 2.40
C ARG A 72 -22.37 8.42 1.22
N ARG A 73 -21.20 9.02 1.01
CA ARG A 73 -20.82 9.67 -0.26
C ARG A 73 -20.30 8.59 -1.23
N GLN A 74 -20.83 8.57 -2.43
CA GLN A 74 -20.51 7.54 -3.43
C GLN A 74 -19.37 8.00 -4.35
N LEU A 75 -18.79 7.07 -5.12
CA LEU A 75 -17.73 7.41 -6.08
C LEU A 75 -18.16 8.41 -7.15
N LYS A 76 -19.45 8.47 -7.49
CA LYS A 76 -20.00 9.49 -8.40
C LYS A 76 -19.79 10.91 -7.85
N ASP A 77 -19.92 11.10 -6.53
CA ASP A 77 -19.68 12.39 -5.90
C ASP A 77 -18.19 12.73 -5.98
N ARG A 78 -17.32 11.73 -5.80
CA ARG A 78 -15.87 11.90 -5.94
C ARG A 78 -15.47 12.37 -7.34
N GLN A 79 -16.05 11.82 -8.40
CA GLN A 79 -15.76 12.23 -9.78
C GLN A 79 -16.17 13.68 -10.05
N ARG A 80 -17.28 14.13 -9.46
CA ARG A 80 -17.71 15.53 -9.55
C ARG A 80 -16.78 16.46 -8.78
N ASP A 81 -16.41 16.06 -7.56
CA ASP A 81 -15.68 16.92 -6.63
C ASP A 81 -14.17 16.94 -6.95
N TYR A 82 -13.66 15.90 -7.62
CA TYR A 82 -12.25 15.73 -8.02
C TYR A 82 -12.18 15.23 -9.48
N PRO A 83 -12.34 16.12 -10.48
CA PRO A 83 -12.29 15.74 -11.89
C PRO A 83 -10.90 15.25 -12.31
N ASP A 84 -9.83 15.78 -11.69
CA ASP A 84 -8.45 15.41 -11.97
C ASP A 84 -7.95 14.22 -11.16
N PHE A 85 -8.85 13.54 -10.44
CA PHE A 85 -8.53 12.41 -9.54
C PHE A 85 -7.57 11.39 -10.14
N ALA A 86 -7.65 11.13 -11.45
CA ALA A 86 -6.79 10.15 -12.12
C ALA A 86 -5.31 10.57 -12.15
N ASN A 87 -5.02 11.87 -12.17
CA ASN A 87 -3.70 12.44 -12.46
C ASN A 87 -3.22 13.41 -11.36
N GLU A 88 -3.98 13.60 -10.28
CA GLU A 88 -3.61 14.48 -9.18
C GLU A 88 -3.22 13.71 -7.91
N PHE A 89 -2.26 14.27 -7.17
CA PHE A 89 -1.79 13.72 -5.91
C PHE A 89 -2.77 13.98 -4.76
N GLY A 90 -2.72 13.12 -3.75
CA GLY A 90 -3.40 13.34 -2.47
C GLY A 90 -4.66 12.50 -2.30
N HIS A 91 -4.85 11.49 -3.16
CA HIS A 91 -5.97 10.58 -3.08
C HIS A 91 -5.54 9.24 -2.54
N LEU A 92 -6.08 8.86 -1.38
CA LEU A 92 -5.80 7.61 -0.71
C LEU A 92 -6.88 6.57 -0.99
N GLU A 93 -6.49 5.32 -1.19
CA GLU A 93 -7.36 4.16 -1.03
C GLU A 93 -7.15 3.57 0.37
N GLY A 94 -8.24 3.35 1.11
CA GLY A 94 -8.22 2.82 2.47
C GLY A 94 -8.82 1.42 2.59
N ASP A 95 -8.20 0.56 3.41
CA ASP A 95 -8.67 -0.79 3.74
C ASP A 95 -8.14 -1.23 5.12
N THR A 96 -8.50 -2.44 5.54
CA THR A 96 -7.92 -3.08 6.72
C THR A 96 -7.40 -4.49 6.41
N ILE A 97 -6.20 -4.78 6.90
CA ILE A 97 -5.64 -6.13 6.96
C ILE A 97 -6.03 -6.72 8.31
N VAL A 98 -6.87 -7.77 8.30
CA VAL A 98 -7.37 -8.42 9.52
C VAL A 98 -6.46 -9.55 9.99
N GLY A 99 -6.05 -9.54 11.25
CA GLY A 99 -5.18 -10.56 11.85
C GLY A 99 -5.90 -11.84 12.27
N LEU A 100 -5.22 -12.62 13.12
CA LEU A 100 -5.66 -13.91 13.65
C LEU A 100 -7.07 -13.82 14.27
N ASN A 101 -7.90 -14.82 14.01
CA ASN A 101 -9.25 -14.98 14.56
C ASN A 101 -10.16 -13.76 14.37
N HIS A 102 -9.84 -12.87 13.42
CA HIS A 102 -10.55 -11.62 13.21
C HIS A 102 -10.58 -10.71 14.45
N LYS A 103 -9.58 -10.78 15.34
CA LYS A 103 -9.56 -9.99 16.59
C LYS A 103 -8.77 -8.68 16.49
N SER A 104 -7.86 -8.57 15.52
CA SER A 104 -6.99 -7.41 15.35
C SER A 104 -6.92 -6.97 13.90
N ALA A 105 -6.48 -5.74 13.64
CA ALA A 105 -6.34 -5.20 12.29
C ALA A 105 -5.18 -4.22 12.19
N VAL A 106 -4.71 -4.00 10.96
CA VAL A 106 -3.85 -2.90 10.55
C VAL A 106 -4.61 -2.15 9.44
N ILE A 107 -4.78 -0.85 9.59
CA ILE A 107 -5.34 0.02 8.55
C ILE A 107 -4.27 0.21 7.49
N THR A 108 -4.65 0.12 6.22
CA THR A 108 -3.77 0.38 5.08
C THR A 108 -4.34 1.51 4.25
N LEU A 109 -3.51 2.53 4.04
CA LEU A 109 -3.80 3.68 3.17
C LEU A 109 -2.77 3.67 2.06
N VAL A 110 -3.21 3.80 0.81
CA VAL A 110 -2.29 3.82 -0.34
C VAL A 110 -2.57 5.06 -1.19
N GLU A 111 -1.57 5.91 -1.36
CA GLU A 111 -1.66 7.08 -2.23
C GLU A 111 -1.61 6.64 -3.69
N ARG A 112 -2.52 7.14 -4.52
CA ARG A 112 -2.80 6.55 -5.83
C ARG A 112 -1.70 6.78 -6.88
N LEU A 113 -1.04 7.93 -6.88
CA LEU A 113 -0.01 8.25 -7.87
C LEU A 113 1.34 7.66 -7.48
N SER A 114 1.84 8.04 -6.30
CA SER A 114 3.11 7.60 -5.73
C SER A 114 3.10 6.13 -5.30
N LYS A 115 1.92 5.57 -5.01
CA LYS A 115 1.75 4.20 -4.49
C LYS A 115 2.44 3.97 -3.15
N VAL A 116 2.71 5.04 -2.41
CA VAL A 116 3.18 4.98 -1.02
C VAL A 116 2.12 4.29 -0.19
N ILE A 117 2.56 3.29 0.56
CA ILE A 117 1.73 2.53 1.49
C ILE A 117 1.98 3.07 2.89
N ILE A 118 0.90 3.44 3.58
CA ILE A 118 0.90 3.84 4.98
C ILE A 118 0.13 2.78 5.75
N THR A 119 0.70 2.33 6.86
CA THR A 119 0.10 1.35 7.76
C THR A 119 -0.15 2.01 9.11
N LEU A 120 -1.36 1.88 9.64
CA LEU A 120 -1.71 2.36 10.98
C LEU A 120 -2.17 1.17 11.83
N LYS A 121 -1.67 1.08 13.07
CA LYS A 121 -1.99 0.03 14.02
C LYS A 121 -3.03 0.54 15.02
N PRO A 122 -4.33 0.29 14.80
CA PRO A 122 -5.36 0.62 15.79
C PRO A 122 -5.31 -0.34 16.98
N ASP A 123 -5.84 0.07 18.13
CA ASP A 123 -5.96 -0.78 19.33
C ASP A 123 -6.94 -1.94 19.14
N GLY A 124 -7.86 -1.82 18.18
CA GLY A 124 -8.87 -2.82 17.89
C GLY A 124 -9.50 -2.64 16.52
N ARG A 125 -10.64 -3.31 16.31
CA ARG A 125 -11.38 -3.32 15.03
C ARG A 125 -12.69 -2.54 15.08
N LYS A 126 -13.06 -1.99 16.24
CA LYS A 126 -14.30 -1.23 16.35
C LYS A 126 -14.13 0.08 15.60
N ALA A 127 -15.24 0.64 15.12
CA ALA A 127 -15.21 1.91 14.39
C ALA A 127 -14.51 3.02 15.19
N LYS A 128 -14.66 3.02 16.52
CA LYS A 128 -13.98 3.98 17.39
C LYS A 128 -12.46 3.82 17.43
N ASP A 129 -11.96 2.58 17.45
CA ASP A 129 -10.52 2.31 17.47
C ASP A 129 -9.86 2.75 16.15
N ILE A 130 -10.53 2.46 15.02
CA ILE A 130 -10.10 2.88 13.70
C ILE A 130 -10.14 4.41 13.56
N GLU A 131 -11.23 5.04 14.02
CA GLU A 131 -11.38 6.49 14.03
C GLU A 131 -10.27 7.18 14.83
N ASN A 132 -10.00 6.72 16.05
CA ASN A 132 -8.95 7.29 16.89
C ASN A 132 -7.57 7.18 16.23
N SER A 133 -7.28 6.04 15.59
CA SER A 133 -6.01 5.83 14.87
C SER A 133 -5.87 6.77 13.66
N LEU A 134 -6.93 6.92 12.85
CA LEU A 134 -6.94 7.87 11.74
C LEU A 134 -6.82 9.32 12.22
N HIS A 135 -7.57 9.71 13.26
CA HIS A 135 -7.52 11.05 13.82
C HIS A 135 -6.13 11.40 14.32
N SER A 136 -5.52 10.51 15.12
CA SER A 136 -4.15 10.67 15.61
C SER A 136 -3.16 10.76 14.45
N TRP A 137 -3.29 9.94 13.42
CA TRP A 137 -2.39 10.04 12.26
C TRP A 137 -2.52 11.38 11.53
N PHE A 138 -3.75 11.81 11.22
CA PHE A 138 -3.99 13.09 10.52
C PHE A 138 -3.54 14.30 11.33
N SER A 139 -3.63 14.28 12.67
CA SER A 139 -3.19 15.42 13.50
C SER A 139 -1.70 15.70 13.43
N HIS A 140 -0.89 14.75 12.95
CA HIS A 140 0.55 14.92 12.74
C HIS A 140 0.91 15.25 11.28
N LEU A 141 -0.09 15.40 10.40
CA LEU A 141 0.15 15.73 8.99
C LEU A 141 -0.07 17.21 8.72
N PRO A 142 0.66 17.79 7.75
CA PRO A 142 0.34 19.09 7.20
C PRO A 142 -1.10 19.08 6.66
N SER A 143 -1.82 20.17 6.92
CA SER A 143 -3.14 20.37 6.35
C SER A 143 -3.10 20.28 4.81
N HIS A 144 -4.19 19.74 4.25
CA HIS A 144 -4.38 19.56 2.80
C HIS A 144 -3.27 18.75 2.11
N LEU A 145 -2.48 17.95 2.84
CA LEU A 145 -1.56 16.99 2.21
C LEU A 145 -2.33 15.94 1.41
N PHE A 146 -3.41 15.42 1.98
CA PHE A 146 -4.32 14.49 1.33
C PHE A 146 -5.69 15.15 1.12
N LYS A 147 -6.25 14.99 -0.08
CA LYS A 147 -7.52 15.56 -0.52
C LYS A 147 -8.69 14.64 -0.19
N SER A 148 -8.52 13.33 -0.38
CA SER A 148 -9.59 12.37 -0.12
C SER A 148 -9.12 10.98 0.27
N ILE A 149 -9.98 10.23 0.95
CA ILE A 149 -9.84 8.79 1.15
C ILE A 149 -11.05 8.05 0.56
N THR A 150 -10.81 6.96 -0.16
CA THR A 150 -11.85 6.01 -0.59
C THR A 150 -11.76 4.72 0.21
N PHE A 151 -12.76 4.41 1.04
CA PHE A 151 -12.86 3.17 1.81
C PHE A 151 -13.78 2.13 1.15
N ASP A 152 -13.70 0.89 1.64
CA ASP A 152 -14.74 -0.11 1.40
C ASP A 152 -15.99 0.20 2.23
N CYS A 153 -17.11 -0.45 1.89
CA CYS A 153 -18.36 -0.26 2.62
C CYS A 153 -18.42 -0.99 3.98
N GLY A 154 -17.27 -1.20 4.62
CA GLY A 154 -17.15 -1.75 5.95
C GLY A 154 -17.86 -0.88 6.99
N LYS A 155 -18.45 -1.52 8.01
CA LYS A 155 -19.09 -0.81 9.12
C LYS A 155 -18.08 -0.13 10.03
N GLU A 156 -16.83 -0.56 9.95
CA GLU A 156 -15.71 -0.03 10.73
C GLU A 156 -15.36 1.42 10.38
N PHE A 157 -15.90 1.97 9.29
CA PHE A 157 -15.75 3.38 8.90
C PHE A 157 -17.03 4.21 9.10
N SER A 158 -17.91 3.80 10.01
CA SER A 158 -19.20 4.47 10.22
C SER A 158 -19.10 5.93 10.63
N ASN A 159 -18.02 6.30 11.34
CA ASN A 159 -17.80 7.64 11.89
C ASN A 159 -17.02 8.58 10.95
N TRP A 160 -16.93 8.26 9.66
CA TRP A 160 -16.14 9.02 8.68
C TRP A 160 -16.41 10.53 8.64
N LYS A 161 -17.64 10.98 8.93
CA LYS A 161 -17.98 12.41 8.92
C LYS A 161 -17.15 13.21 9.91
N SER A 162 -16.88 12.64 11.09
CA SER A 162 -16.05 13.23 12.13
C SER A 162 -14.63 13.51 11.61
N ILE A 163 -14.01 12.48 11.03
CA ILE A 163 -12.66 12.55 10.43
C ILE A 163 -12.63 13.57 9.29
N SER A 164 -13.63 13.51 8.41
CA SER A 164 -13.72 14.35 7.21
C SER A 164 -13.78 15.83 7.57
N ASN A 165 -14.61 16.20 8.56
CA ASN A 165 -14.78 17.59 8.97
C ASN A 165 -13.58 18.14 9.75
N GLN A 166 -12.95 17.32 10.61
CA GLN A 166 -11.84 17.78 11.46
C GLN A 166 -10.53 18.00 10.69
N HIS A 167 -10.28 17.18 9.66
CA HIS A 167 -9.00 17.14 8.95
C HIS A 167 -9.08 17.66 7.50
N ASP A 168 -10.22 18.23 7.12
CA ASP A 168 -10.50 18.72 5.76
C ASP A 168 -10.15 17.71 4.65
N VAL A 169 -10.57 16.46 4.85
CA VAL A 169 -10.33 15.35 3.92
C VAL A 169 -11.67 14.75 3.49
N SER A 170 -11.93 14.69 2.18
CA SER A 170 -13.17 14.09 1.69
C SER A 170 -13.12 12.57 1.84
N ILE A 171 -14.16 11.96 2.44
CA ILE A 171 -14.26 10.51 2.52
C ILE A 171 -15.38 9.99 1.60
N PHE A 172 -15.03 9.01 0.77
CA PHE A 172 -15.91 8.32 -0.16
C PHE A 172 -15.90 6.82 0.08
N PHE A 173 -16.92 6.14 -0.44
CA PHE A 173 -17.06 4.69 -0.33
C PHE A 173 -17.23 4.05 -1.71
N ALA A 174 -16.49 2.97 -1.94
CA ALA A 174 -16.63 2.14 -3.13
C ALA A 174 -17.99 1.42 -3.15
N ASP A 175 -18.51 1.10 -4.33
CA ASP A 175 -19.80 0.45 -4.48
C ASP A 175 -19.78 -0.99 -3.91
N PRO A 176 -20.87 -1.44 -3.25
CA PRO A 176 -20.94 -2.79 -2.72
C PRO A 176 -20.74 -3.85 -3.81
N GLY A 177 -19.79 -4.76 -3.61
CA GLY A 177 -19.52 -5.84 -4.57
C GLY A 177 -18.66 -5.43 -5.76
N CYS A 178 -18.02 -4.24 -5.73
CA CYS A 178 -17.09 -3.78 -6.76
C CYS A 178 -15.64 -3.65 -6.24
N PRO A 179 -14.92 -4.77 -5.93
CA PRO A 179 -13.53 -4.72 -5.46
C PRO A 179 -12.56 -4.02 -6.42
N SER A 180 -12.83 -4.09 -7.73
CA SER A 180 -12.01 -3.47 -8.78
C SER A 180 -11.88 -1.95 -8.65
N GLN A 181 -12.82 -1.28 -7.96
CA GLN A 181 -12.75 0.15 -7.67
C GLN A 181 -11.66 0.50 -6.63
N ARG A 182 -11.01 -0.50 -6.02
CA ARG A 182 -9.89 -0.38 -5.06
C ARG A 182 -8.74 -1.35 -5.37
N GLY A 183 -8.45 -1.54 -6.66
CA GLY A 183 -7.45 -2.51 -7.11
C GLY A 183 -6.05 -2.27 -6.51
N LEU A 184 -5.72 -1.03 -6.13
CA LEU A 184 -4.42 -0.69 -5.55
C LEU A 184 -4.30 -1.23 -4.12
N ASN A 185 -5.36 -1.16 -3.31
CA ASN A 185 -5.34 -1.73 -1.96
C ASN A 185 -5.29 -3.26 -1.96
N GLU A 186 -5.99 -3.93 -2.88
CA GLU A 186 -5.91 -5.40 -2.96
C GLU A 186 -4.47 -5.85 -3.24
N GLN A 187 -3.82 -5.22 -4.23
CA GLN A 187 -2.42 -5.49 -4.55
C GLN A 187 -1.51 -5.18 -3.35
N SER A 188 -1.66 -4.00 -2.74
CA SER A 188 -0.81 -3.53 -1.63
C SER A 188 -0.97 -4.40 -0.38
N ASN A 189 -2.19 -4.81 -0.06
CA ASN A 189 -2.47 -5.70 1.07
C ASN A 189 -1.88 -7.10 0.86
N GLY A 190 -1.95 -7.63 -0.37
CA GLY A 190 -1.28 -8.89 -0.72
C GLY A 190 0.24 -8.80 -0.55
N LEU A 191 0.82 -7.66 -0.92
CA LEU A 191 2.24 -7.37 -0.77
C LEU A 191 2.66 -7.25 0.70
N LEU A 192 1.90 -6.55 1.55
CA LEU A 192 2.18 -6.43 2.99
C LEU A 192 2.04 -7.76 3.72
N ARG A 193 1.04 -8.57 3.34
CA ARG A 193 0.84 -9.93 3.85
C ARG A 193 2.06 -10.81 3.63
N ARG A 194 2.66 -10.73 2.44
CA ARG A 194 3.85 -11.52 2.10
C ARG A 194 5.05 -11.13 2.94
N ASP A 195 5.21 -9.84 3.22
CA ASP A 195 6.46 -9.29 3.74
C ASP A 195 6.48 -9.14 5.27
N GLY A 196 5.36 -9.33 5.96
CA GLY A 196 5.37 -9.34 7.43
C GLY A 196 4.02 -9.26 8.13
N LEU A 197 2.92 -8.91 7.44
CA LEU A 197 1.58 -8.83 8.06
C LEU A 197 0.78 -10.12 7.82
N LEU A 198 1.30 -11.27 8.25
CA LEU A 198 0.74 -12.60 7.97
C LEU A 198 -0.70 -12.77 8.51
N LYS A 199 -1.48 -13.66 7.89
CA LYS A 199 -2.90 -13.88 8.26
C LYS A 199 -3.09 -14.47 9.66
N GLN A 200 -2.15 -15.29 10.08
CA GLN A 200 -2.13 -16.00 11.35
C GLN A 200 -1.51 -15.19 12.50
N MET A 201 -1.00 -13.98 12.22
CA MET A 201 -0.48 -13.11 13.27
C MET A 201 -1.61 -12.44 14.01
N ASP A 202 -1.55 -12.46 15.34
CA ASP A 202 -2.34 -11.53 16.14
C ASP A 202 -1.65 -10.17 16.11
N PHE A 203 -2.23 -9.20 15.43
CA PHE A 203 -1.63 -7.87 15.38
C PHE A 203 -1.63 -7.14 16.72
N ASN A 204 -2.36 -7.60 17.73
CA ASN A 204 -2.24 -7.01 19.07
C ASN A 204 -0.85 -7.20 19.70
N THR A 205 -0.05 -8.14 19.19
CA THR A 205 1.32 -8.37 19.66
C THR A 205 2.37 -7.54 18.93
N ILE A 206 1.98 -6.80 17.88
CA ILE A 206 2.86 -5.90 17.15
C ILE A 206 2.56 -4.44 17.50
N ASN A 207 3.58 -3.59 17.42
CA ASN A 207 3.45 -2.16 17.59
C ASN A 207 3.35 -1.43 16.23
N GLN A 208 3.09 -0.12 16.28
CA GLN A 208 3.05 0.75 15.12
C GLN A 208 4.37 0.72 14.32
N ALA A 209 5.52 0.72 15.00
CA ALA A 209 6.83 0.73 14.34
C ALA A 209 7.06 -0.51 13.45
N PHE A 210 6.62 -1.69 13.89
CA PHE A 210 6.66 -2.90 13.08
C PHE A 210 5.73 -2.79 11.87
N ALA A 211 4.49 -2.33 12.06
CA ALA A 211 3.57 -2.15 10.93
C ALA A 211 4.14 -1.17 9.89
N SER A 212 4.72 -0.06 10.35
CA SER A 212 5.38 0.93 9.51
C SER A 212 6.62 0.38 8.81
N SER A 213 7.43 -0.46 9.46
CA SER A 213 8.64 -1.02 8.86
C SER A 213 8.34 -1.96 7.69
N VAL A 214 7.27 -2.76 7.78
CA VAL A 214 6.80 -3.62 6.68
C VAL A 214 6.37 -2.78 5.47
N ALA A 215 5.66 -1.67 5.69
CA ALA A 215 5.29 -0.74 4.63
C ALA A 215 6.51 0.00 4.05
N ASN A 216 7.42 0.45 4.90
CA ASN A 216 8.63 1.17 4.50
C ASN A 216 9.53 0.29 3.61
N LYS A 217 9.69 -1.00 3.95
CA LYS A 217 10.41 -1.96 3.09
C LYS A 217 9.82 -1.96 1.67
N ARG A 218 8.50 -1.96 1.55
CA ARG A 218 7.81 -1.90 0.24
C ARG A 218 7.91 -0.57 -0.47
N ASN A 219 7.91 0.52 0.27
CA ASN A 219 8.00 1.86 -0.28
C ASN A 219 9.41 2.20 -0.80
N LYS A 220 10.42 1.39 -0.45
CA LYS A 220 11.80 1.49 -0.94
C LYS A 220 12.13 0.55 -2.11
N ILE A 221 11.18 -0.27 -2.56
CA ILE A 221 11.37 -1.14 -3.73
C ILE A 221 10.90 -0.39 -4.97
N PRO A 222 11.75 -0.21 -6.01
CA PRO A 222 11.35 0.47 -7.22
C PRO A 222 10.26 -0.30 -7.98
N ARG A 223 9.39 0.44 -8.67
CA ARG A 223 8.25 -0.13 -9.39
C ARG A 223 8.30 0.27 -10.85
N LYS A 224 8.20 -0.71 -11.75
CA LYS A 224 8.07 -0.47 -13.20
C LYS A 224 6.97 0.53 -13.55
N SER A 225 5.86 0.48 -12.83
CA SER A 225 4.72 1.39 -13.04
C SER A 225 4.95 2.84 -12.59
N LEU A 226 6.11 3.12 -12.01
CA LEU A 226 6.59 4.44 -11.58
C LEU A 226 7.92 4.75 -12.30
N ASP A 227 8.11 4.20 -13.50
CA ASP A 227 9.33 4.32 -14.29
C ASP A 227 10.59 3.92 -13.50
N TYR A 228 10.46 2.86 -12.70
CA TYR A 228 11.51 2.34 -11.83
C TYR A 228 11.99 3.33 -10.76
N LYS A 229 11.16 4.30 -10.38
CA LYS A 229 11.27 5.01 -9.10
C LYS A 229 10.63 4.21 -7.97
N THR A 230 11.09 4.47 -6.75
CA THR A 230 10.45 3.97 -5.53
C THR A 230 9.21 4.81 -5.21
N PRO A 231 8.20 4.22 -4.53
CA PRO A 231 7.06 4.99 -4.04
C PRO A 231 7.45 6.22 -3.23
N VAL A 232 8.47 6.13 -2.37
CA VAL A 232 8.93 7.26 -1.56
C VAL A 232 9.51 8.36 -2.43
N GLU A 233 10.32 8.04 -3.44
CA GLU A 233 10.85 9.06 -4.37
C GLU A 233 9.71 9.84 -5.06
N VAL A 234 8.73 9.13 -5.62
CA VAL A 234 7.57 9.78 -6.28
C VAL A 234 6.72 10.56 -5.27
N PHE A 235 6.55 10.06 -4.05
CA PHE A 235 5.85 10.79 -3.00
C PHE A 235 6.54 12.12 -2.66
N LEU A 236 7.86 12.10 -2.50
CA LEU A 236 8.64 13.30 -2.19
C LEU A 236 8.61 14.33 -3.34
N GLU A 237 8.49 13.89 -4.61
CA GLU A 237 8.29 14.80 -5.75
C GLU A 237 6.98 15.60 -5.65
N HIS A 238 5.99 15.11 -4.91
CA HIS A 238 4.70 15.77 -4.71
C HIS A 238 4.57 16.51 -3.37
N VAL A 239 5.50 16.32 -2.43
CA VAL A 239 5.45 16.95 -1.10
C VAL A 239 6.56 17.99 -1.03
N PRO A 240 6.24 19.30 -1.05
CA PRO A 240 7.24 20.34 -1.01
C PRO A 240 8.02 20.33 0.31
N ASP A 241 9.29 20.72 0.27
CA ASP A 241 10.23 20.63 1.41
C ASP A 241 9.71 21.25 2.71
N TRP A 242 8.98 22.37 2.63
CA TRP A 242 8.41 23.02 3.82
C TRP A 242 7.35 22.15 4.53
N LYS A 243 6.64 21.28 3.80
CA LYS A 243 5.72 20.30 4.38
C LYS A 243 6.47 19.11 4.99
N LEU A 244 7.66 18.77 4.47
CA LEU A 244 8.51 17.71 5.02
C LEU A 244 9.13 18.14 6.35
N SER A 245 9.54 19.41 6.51
CA SER A 245 10.06 19.95 7.77
C SER A 245 9.05 19.95 8.91
N SER A 246 7.74 19.95 8.61
CA SER A 246 6.67 19.81 9.61
C SER A 246 6.32 18.36 9.95
N LEU A 247 6.89 17.38 9.23
CA LEU A 247 6.68 15.94 9.46
C LEU A 247 7.82 15.31 10.29
N SER A 248 8.91 16.04 10.55
CA SER A 248 10.09 15.62 11.32
C SER A 248 9.98 15.94 12.80
#